data_AF-A0A537D2K8-F1
#
_entry.id   AF-A0A537D2K8-F1
#
_cell.length_a   1.000
_cell.length_b   1.000
_cell.length_c   1.000
_cell.angle_alpha   90.00
_cell.angle_beta   90.00
_cell.angle_gamma   90.00
#
_symmetry.space_group_name_H-M   'P 1'
#
loop_
_entity.id
_entity.type
_entity.pdbx_description
1 polymer ?
#
loop_
_entity_poly.entity_id
_entity_poly.type
_entity_poly.pdbx_seq_one_letter_code
_entity_poly.pdbx_strand_id
1 'polypeptide(L)'
;MTPNVQALRSASVVLTGLSLVLVLLAWGTSAHARVARIVIDVKTSPAFGGASFGAAGQYETIAGRAFGELDPNDPRNAIIQDIELAPKNAKGKVEYMATFFVVKPIDMAKASGLMWHDVPNRGGRLTLAAASRNDGDVGLSSGWQGDNSGATAQNFPNSNDYVVVPTAKNPDGSAIKGLVMGRILNASGVNSQPMIVHSNPVPYKPVSLDTTQAKLVSRVHETIEGVVSGESEVASADWAWARCSATNPFPGTPDATQICVRGGFVANRVYQVVFTTQDPPVLGIGFAAFRDVGTFFKNEVRDDAGTPNPLAGGIHWLIGRGVSQSGNYLRAFLHLGFNEDEAGRQVQDGTWPIIAGRRVALNFRFAMPDGVLKLYEPGSEGPQWWHKFPDQRRGLPPGGILDRCHHSQTCPKIIEHFGAAEIWGLKLGPEWVGTDPKSDIPLPENVRRYYIPSTQHGGGNGGFSVTPLAAPSCPSAGYGVGTFAGNPVPHTGWGSRAFRACRAGRRPA
;
A
#
# COMPACT_ATOMS: atom_id res chain seq x y z
N MET A 1 -97.76 -7.22 33.10
CA MET A 1 -97.67 -8.14 31.95
C MET A 1 -96.20 -8.21 31.56
N THR A 2 -95.61 -9.41 31.48
CA THR A 2 -94.30 -9.66 30.84
C THR A 2 -94.37 -9.31 29.33
N PRO A 3 -93.30 -9.34 28.49
CA PRO A 3 -91.86 -9.71 28.65
C PRO A 3 -90.89 -8.63 28.04
N ASN A 4 -89.54 -8.63 28.05
CA ASN A 4 -88.42 -9.60 27.89
C ASN A 4 -87.80 -9.63 26.44
N VAL A 5 -86.46 -9.83 26.38
CA VAL A 5 -85.62 -10.47 25.33
C VAL A 5 -84.81 -9.64 24.28
N GLN A 6 -83.48 -9.68 24.48
CA GLN A 6 -82.30 -9.94 23.61
C GLN A 6 -82.30 -9.92 22.05
N ALA A 7 -81.23 -9.30 21.53
CA ALA A 7 -80.18 -9.78 20.59
C ALA A 7 -80.35 -9.84 19.04
N LEU A 8 -79.40 -9.14 18.37
CA LEU A 8 -78.49 -9.50 17.24
C LEU A 8 -78.99 -10.24 15.98
N ARG A 9 -78.43 -9.81 14.82
CA ARG A 9 -77.99 -10.51 13.56
C ARG A 9 -78.40 -9.70 12.32
N SER A 10 -77.73 -9.63 11.16
CA SER A 10 -76.45 -10.09 10.59
C SER A 10 -76.33 -9.56 9.13
N ALA A 11 -75.10 -9.55 8.57
CA ALA A 11 -74.73 -9.81 7.15
C ALA A 11 -74.99 -8.74 6.05
N SER A 12 -73.94 -8.21 5.37
CA SER A 12 -73.40 -8.63 4.02
C SER A 12 -74.10 -7.89 2.84
N VAL A 13 -73.52 -7.35 1.77
CA VAL A 13 -72.33 -7.66 0.93
C VAL A 13 -72.08 -6.54 -0.12
N VAL A 14 -70.80 -6.25 -0.39
CA VAL A 14 -70.10 -5.89 -1.67
C VAL A 14 -70.55 -4.70 -2.56
N LEU A 15 -69.64 -3.73 -2.76
CA LEU A 15 -69.17 -3.34 -4.10
C LEU A 15 -67.73 -2.76 -4.06
N THR A 16 -66.84 -3.45 -4.75
CA THR A 16 -65.41 -3.18 -5.04
C THR A 16 -65.24 -2.12 -6.13
N GLY A 17 -64.31 -1.18 -5.96
CA GLY A 17 -63.90 -0.24 -7.02
C GLY A 17 -62.69 0.63 -6.64
N LEU A 18 -61.51 0.21 -7.11
CA LEU A 18 -60.24 0.96 -7.24
C LEU A 18 -59.78 1.84 -6.06
N SER A 19 -58.92 1.26 -5.22
CA SER A 19 -57.86 2.00 -4.52
C SER A 19 -56.60 1.14 -4.52
N LEU A 20 -56.03 0.98 -5.72
CA LEU A 20 -54.72 0.37 -5.94
C LEU A 20 -53.81 1.47 -6.51
N VAL A 21 -53.40 2.41 -5.66
CA VAL A 21 -52.38 3.42 -6.01
C VAL A 21 -51.20 3.25 -5.08
N LEU A 22 -50.25 2.46 -5.57
CA LEU A 22 -48.81 2.55 -5.38
C LEU A 22 -48.30 2.80 -3.94
N VAL A 23 -48.35 1.75 -3.12
CA VAL A 23 -47.17 1.42 -2.32
C VAL A 23 -46.27 0.58 -3.23
N LEU A 24 -45.62 1.24 -4.19
CA LEU A 24 -44.35 0.73 -4.69
C LEU A 24 -43.41 0.87 -3.51
N LEU A 25 -43.33 -0.20 -2.71
CA LEU A 25 -42.11 -0.53 -2.00
C LEU A 25 -41.01 -0.40 -3.05
N ALA A 26 -40.28 0.71 -2.99
CA ALA A 26 -38.96 0.79 -3.51
C ALA A 26 -38.17 -0.27 -2.75
N TRP A 27 -38.22 -1.51 -3.24
CA TRP A 27 -37.05 -2.36 -3.25
C TRP A 27 -36.04 -1.60 -4.10
N GLY A 28 -35.47 -0.54 -3.51
CA GLY A 28 -34.15 -0.10 -3.91
C GLY A 28 -33.33 -1.35 -3.73
N THR A 29 -33.01 -2.01 -4.85
CA THR A 29 -31.89 -2.91 -4.87
C THR A 29 -30.78 -2.10 -4.22
N SER A 30 -30.37 -2.50 -3.01
CA SER A 30 -29.15 -1.97 -2.45
C SER A 30 -28.09 -2.37 -3.48
N ALA A 31 -27.76 -1.43 -4.36
CA ALA A 31 -26.69 -1.58 -5.32
C ALA A 31 -25.44 -1.54 -4.45
N HIS A 32 -25.13 -2.70 -3.88
CA HIS A 32 -23.91 -2.95 -3.13
C HIS A 32 -22.79 -2.64 -4.11
N ALA A 33 -22.05 -1.58 -3.83
CA ALA A 33 -20.89 -1.26 -4.61
C ALA A 33 -19.82 -2.29 -4.19
N ARG A 34 -19.33 -3.03 -5.19
CA ARG A 34 -18.44 -4.20 -5.06
C ARG A 34 -17.86 -4.51 -6.43
N VAL A 35 -17.07 -5.57 -6.55
CA VAL A 35 -16.71 -6.14 -7.86
C VAL A 35 -18.00 -6.55 -8.58
N ALA A 36 -18.38 -5.78 -9.59
CA ALA A 36 -19.57 -6.02 -10.42
C ALA A 36 -19.29 -7.03 -11.52
N ARG A 37 -18.05 -7.07 -12.02
CA ARG A 37 -17.64 -7.96 -13.11
C ARG A 37 -16.18 -8.36 -12.99
N ILE A 38 -15.87 -9.62 -13.26
CA ILE A 38 -14.51 -10.10 -13.49
C ILE A 38 -14.32 -10.51 -14.95
N VAL A 39 -13.08 -10.41 -15.43
CA VAL A 39 -12.64 -10.99 -16.69
C VAL A 39 -11.45 -11.88 -16.39
N ILE A 40 -11.55 -13.14 -16.79
CA ILE A 40 -10.41 -14.06 -16.79
C ILE A 40 -9.69 -13.88 -18.12
N ASP A 41 -8.49 -13.31 -18.07
CA ASP A 41 -7.71 -13.01 -19.27
C ASP A 41 -6.75 -14.16 -19.60
N VAL A 42 -6.11 -14.76 -18.59
CA VAL A 42 -5.16 -15.87 -18.77
C VAL A 42 -5.39 -16.93 -17.71
N LYS A 43 -5.43 -18.20 -18.13
CA LYS A 43 -5.42 -19.37 -17.24
C LYS A 43 -4.31 -20.33 -17.66
N THR A 44 -3.50 -20.76 -16.71
CA THR A 44 -2.46 -21.79 -16.92
C THR A 44 -2.72 -22.97 -16.01
N SER A 45 -2.99 -24.14 -16.60
CA SER A 45 -3.35 -25.37 -15.87
C SER A 45 -2.80 -26.59 -16.62
N PRO A 46 -1.94 -27.43 -16.02
CA PRO A 46 -1.30 -27.19 -14.72
C PRO A 46 -0.24 -26.07 -14.80
N ALA A 47 -0.11 -25.31 -13.73
CA ALA A 47 0.97 -24.35 -13.55
C ALA A 47 2.24 -25.05 -13.03
N PHE A 48 3.34 -24.28 -12.87
CA PHE A 48 4.60 -24.75 -12.26
C PHE A 48 5.20 -26.00 -12.93
N GLY A 49 5.09 -26.11 -14.25
CA GLY A 49 5.61 -27.24 -15.00
C GLY A 49 4.93 -28.58 -14.68
N GLY A 50 3.71 -28.56 -14.12
CA GLY A 50 2.99 -29.78 -13.76
C GLY A 50 3.35 -30.37 -12.39
N ALA A 51 4.15 -29.67 -11.58
CA ALA A 51 4.50 -30.12 -10.24
C ALA A 51 3.28 -30.30 -9.32
N SER A 52 3.35 -31.31 -8.45
CA SER A 52 2.37 -31.58 -7.40
C SER A 52 2.90 -31.14 -6.04
N PHE A 53 2.03 -30.56 -5.21
CA PHE A 53 2.36 -30.03 -3.90
C PHE A 53 1.56 -30.76 -2.81
N GLY A 54 2.26 -31.56 -2.00
CA GLY A 54 1.66 -32.30 -0.89
C GLY A 54 0.36 -33.04 -1.26
N ALA A 55 -0.62 -32.98 -0.36
CA ALA A 55 -1.96 -33.53 -0.59
C ALA A 55 -2.82 -32.65 -1.51
N ALA A 56 -2.47 -31.37 -1.68
CA ALA A 56 -3.20 -30.40 -2.51
C ALA A 56 -3.11 -30.72 -4.02
N GLY A 57 -2.04 -31.40 -4.44
CA GLY A 57 -1.85 -31.85 -5.82
C GLY A 57 -1.36 -30.74 -6.74
N GLN A 58 -1.82 -30.75 -8.00
CA GLN A 58 -1.41 -29.77 -9.00
C GLN A 58 -2.17 -28.45 -8.83
N TYR A 59 -1.49 -27.36 -9.20
CA TYR A 59 -2.02 -25.99 -9.10
C TYR A 59 -2.28 -25.41 -10.49
N GLU A 60 -3.11 -24.38 -10.53
CA GLU A 60 -3.30 -23.50 -11.68
C GLU A 60 -3.15 -22.03 -11.29
N THR A 61 -2.88 -21.20 -12.30
CA THR A 61 -2.83 -19.74 -12.13
C THR A 61 -3.84 -19.05 -13.03
N ILE A 62 -4.49 -18.01 -12.52
CA ILE A 62 -5.51 -17.24 -13.22
C ILE A 62 -5.17 -15.76 -13.11
N ALA A 63 -4.91 -15.09 -14.23
CA ALA A 63 -4.74 -13.65 -14.30
C ALA A 63 -5.98 -13.01 -14.92
N GLY A 64 -6.40 -11.86 -14.39
CA GLY A 64 -7.60 -11.21 -14.87
C GLY A 64 -7.75 -9.76 -14.40
N ARG A 65 -8.95 -9.23 -14.63
CA ARG A 65 -9.36 -7.86 -14.27
C ARG A 65 -10.69 -7.88 -13.54
N ALA A 66 -10.77 -7.22 -12.42
CA ALA A 66 -12.00 -6.97 -11.67
C ALA A 66 -12.44 -5.53 -11.89
N PHE A 67 -13.71 -5.33 -12.23
CA PHE A 67 -14.36 -4.05 -12.45
C PHE A 67 -15.33 -3.82 -11.31
N GLY A 68 -15.13 -2.75 -10.55
CA GLY A 68 -15.98 -2.41 -9.42
C GLY A 68 -16.63 -1.05 -9.56
N GLU A 69 -17.70 -0.88 -8.81
CA GLU A 69 -18.48 0.34 -8.67
C GLU A 69 -18.44 0.74 -7.19
N LEU A 70 -18.29 2.03 -6.87
CA LEU A 70 -18.25 2.58 -5.50
C LEU A 70 -19.32 3.64 -5.31
N ASP A 71 -20.07 3.59 -4.22
CA ASP A 71 -20.94 4.70 -3.84
C ASP A 71 -20.11 5.78 -3.13
N PRO A 72 -20.00 7.02 -3.67
CA PRO A 72 -19.28 8.09 -3.00
C PRO A 72 -19.93 8.53 -1.67
N ASN A 73 -21.22 8.21 -1.45
CA ASN A 73 -21.95 8.57 -0.25
C ASN A 73 -21.98 7.45 0.81
N ASP A 74 -21.53 6.24 0.49
CA ASP A 74 -21.39 5.19 1.52
C ASP A 74 -20.28 5.63 2.49
N PRO A 75 -20.52 5.63 3.82
CA PRO A 75 -19.51 6.02 4.81
C PRO A 75 -18.17 5.28 4.68
N ARG A 76 -18.17 4.04 4.18
CA ARG A 76 -16.97 3.21 3.97
C ARG A 76 -16.12 3.68 2.79
N ASN A 77 -16.72 4.44 1.86
CA ASN A 77 -16.04 4.99 0.69
C ASN A 77 -15.85 6.50 0.80
N ALA A 78 -16.73 7.22 1.51
CA ALA A 78 -16.68 8.66 1.68
C ALA A 78 -15.41 9.17 2.38
N ILE A 79 -14.64 8.27 3.01
CA ILE A 79 -13.30 8.57 3.54
C ILE A 79 -12.24 8.77 2.44
N ILE A 80 -12.50 8.30 1.22
CA ILE A 80 -11.60 8.44 0.09
C ILE A 80 -11.54 9.89 -0.34
N GLN A 81 -10.34 10.47 -0.35
CA GLN A 81 -10.12 11.85 -0.77
C GLN A 81 -10.57 12.04 -2.22
N ASP A 82 -11.38 13.08 -2.46
CA ASP A 82 -11.86 13.52 -3.77
C ASP A 82 -12.81 12.51 -4.46
N ILE A 83 -13.37 11.52 -3.76
CA ILE A 83 -14.31 10.55 -4.36
C ILE A 83 -15.61 11.22 -4.83
N GLU A 84 -16.05 12.27 -4.14
CA GLU A 84 -17.21 13.07 -4.48
C GLU A 84 -17.02 13.88 -5.78
N LEU A 85 -15.75 14.18 -6.12
CA LEU A 85 -15.29 14.89 -7.31
C LEU A 85 -14.96 13.93 -8.48
N ALA A 86 -15.02 12.63 -8.25
CA ALA A 86 -14.81 11.64 -9.30
C ALA A 86 -15.99 11.62 -10.28
N PRO A 87 -15.75 11.37 -11.58
CA PRO A 87 -16.81 11.05 -12.53
C PRO A 87 -17.61 9.83 -12.05
N LYS A 88 -18.93 9.90 -12.25
CA LYS A 88 -19.90 8.88 -11.85
C LYS A 88 -20.57 8.30 -13.09
N ASN A 89 -20.85 7.00 -13.07
CA ASN A 89 -21.61 6.33 -14.11
C ASN A 89 -23.10 6.68 -14.03
N ALA A 90 -23.92 6.11 -14.93
CA ALA A 90 -25.36 6.35 -14.99
C ALA A 90 -26.13 5.93 -13.71
N LYS A 91 -25.52 5.10 -12.84
CA LYS A 91 -26.07 4.69 -11.54
C LYS A 91 -25.60 5.59 -10.39
N GLY A 92 -24.83 6.65 -10.68
CA GLY A 92 -24.25 7.53 -9.67
C GLY A 92 -23.05 6.94 -8.92
N LYS A 93 -22.47 5.83 -9.41
CA LYS A 93 -21.33 5.15 -8.77
C LYS A 93 -20.02 5.54 -9.46
N VAL A 94 -18.93 5.51 -8.70
CA VAL A 94 -17.55 5.73 -9.18
C VAL A 94 -16.94 4.41 -9.59
N GLU A 95 -16.42 4.32 -10.81
CA GLU A 95 -15.91 3.05 -11.35
C GLU A 95 -14.39 2.90 -11.19
N TYR A 96 -13.93 1.67 -11.01
CA TYR A 96 -12.51 1.34 -11.07
C TYR A 96 -12.28 0.00 -11.78
N MET A 97 -11.04 -0.25 -12.18
CA MET A 97 -10.59 -1.59 -12.63
C MET A 97 -9.31 -1.97 -11.91
N ALA A 98 -9.27 -3.14 -11.28
CA ALA A 98 -8.07 -3.70 -10.66
C ALA A 98 -7.66 -4.99 -11.37
N THR A 99 -6.38 -5.15 -11.67
CA THR A 99 -5.88 -6.46 -12.10
C THR A 99 -5.81 -7.41 -10.90
N PHE A 100 -5.89 -8.72 -11.17
CA PHE A 100 -5.67 -9.75 -10.15
C PHE A 100 -4.92 -10.95 -10.71
N PHE A 101 -4.30 -11.69 -9.79
CA PHE A 101 -3.63 -12.96 -10.05
C PHE A 101 -3.92 -13.96 -8.94
N VAL A 102 -4.53 -15.09 -9.29
CA VAL A 102 -4.86 -16.18 -8.38
C VAL A 102 -3.92 -17.36 -8.63
N VAL A 103 -3.47 -17.99 -7.54
CA VAL A 103 -2.75 -19.27 -7.51
C VAL A 103 -3.55 -20.22 -6.63
N LYS A 104 -4.07 -21.31 -7.18
CA LYS A 104 -4.93 -22.24 -6.42
C LYS A 104 -4.70 -23.72 -6.80
N PRO A 105 -5.04 -24.68 -5.93
CA PRO A 105 -5.17 -26.08 -6.35
C PRO A 105 -6.13 -26.19 -7.53
N ILE A 106 -5.87 -27.09 -8.49
CA ILE A 106 -6.82 -27.37 -9.57
C ILE A 106 -8.14 -27.88 -8.97
N ASP A 107 -8.04 -28.83 -8.03
CA ASP A 107 -9.15 -29.38 -7.26
C ASP A 107 -9.35 -28.59 -5.95
N MET A 108 -10.39 -27.74 -5.90
CA MET A 108 -10.68 -26.93 -4.71
C MET A 108 -11.14 -27.74 -3.50
N ALA A 109 -11.55 -29.01 -3.67
CA ALA A 109 -11.86 -29.86 -2.52
C ALA A 109 -10.61 -30.19 -1.67
N LYS A 110 -9.41 -29.92 -2.21
CA LYS A 110 -8.11 -30.10 -1.55
C LYS A 110 -7.46 -28.79 -1.10
N ALA A 111 -8.18 -27.66 -1.23
CA ALA A 111 -7.70 -26.39 -0.71
C ALA A 111 -7.79 -26.37 0.82
N SER A 112 -6.87 -25.66 1.48
CA SER A 112 -6.83 -25.52 2.94
C SER A 112 -7.95 -24.67 3.51
N GLY A 113 -8.65 -23.91 2.66
CA GLY A 113 -9.57 -22.85 3.07
C GLY A 113 -8.89 -21.52 3.37
N LEU A 114 -7.55 -21.43 3.34
CA LEU A 114 -6.80 -20.20 3.56
C LEU A 114 -6.44 -19.52 2.23
N MET A 115 -6.74 -18.22 2.13
CA MET A 115 -6.29 -17.34 1.06
C MET A 115 -5.32 -16.27 1.58
N TRP A 116 -4.11 -16.26 1.04
CA TRP A 116 -3.18 -15.14 1.18
C TRP A 116 -3.56 -14.04 0.19
N HIS A 117 -4.01 -12.90 0.69
CA HIS A 117 -4.25 -11.72 -0.12
C HIS A 117 -3.03 -10.81 -0.08
N ASP A 118 -2.16 -10.99 -1.06
CA ASP A 118 -0.91 -10.27 -1.21
C ASP A 118 -1.14 -8.88 -1.78
N VAL A 119 -0.53 -7.90 -1.13
CA VAL A 119 -0.47 -6.52 -1.61
C VAL A 119 0.76 -6.37 -2.52
N PRO A 120 0.60 -6.15 -3.84
CA PRO A 120 1.72 -5.93 -4.75
C PRO A 120 2.61 -4.76 -4.29
N ASN A 121 3.93 -4.97 -4.28
CA ASN A 121 4.89 -3.92 -3.91
C ASN A 121 5.31 -3.17 -5.18
N ARG A 122 4.82 -1.94 -5.38
CA ARG A 122 4.98 -1.16 -6.61
C ARG A 122 4.57 -1.95 -7.85
N GLY A 123 3.47 -2.67 -7.72
CA GLY A 123 2.93 -3.59 -8.73
C GLY A 123 3.58 -4.98 -8.78
N GLY A 124 4.74 -5.19 -8.14
CA GLY A 124 5.39 -6.50 -8.09
C GLY A 124 4.65 -7.50 -7.20
N ARG A 125 4.30 -8.66 -7.74
CA ARG A 125 3.58 -9.73 -7.03
C ARG A 125 4.47 -10.44 -6.00
N LEU A 126 3.85 -10.89 -4.91
CA LEU A 126 4.46 -11.90 -4.04
C LEU A 126 4.18 -13.30 -4.60
N THR A 127 5.19 -14.15 -4.63
CA THR A 127 5.03 -15.54 -5.07
C THR A 127 4.51 -16.39 -3.91
N LEU A 128 3.45 -17.16 -4.15
CA LEU A 128 2.99 -18.16 -3.18
C LEU A 128 4.07 -19.25 -3.02
N ALA A 129 4.64 -19.35 -1.82
CA ALA A 129 5.73 -20.26 -1.51
C ALA A 129 5.32 -21.72 -1.74
N ALA A 130 6.30 -22.59 -2.05
CA ALA A 130 6.03 -24.02 -2.23
C ALA A 130 5.48 -24.67 -0.95
N ALA A 131 5.90 -24.20 0.23
CA ALA A 131 5.36 -24.66 1.51
C ALA A 131 3.85 -24.36 1.63
N SER A 132 3.42 -23.12 1.40
CA SER A 132 1.99 -22.76 1.37
C SER A 132 1.20 -23.58 0.34
N ARG A 133 1.81 -23.88 -0.82
CA ARG A 133 1.17 -24.76 -1.81
C ARG A 133 1.06 -26.21 -1.33
N ASN A 134 2.05 -26.73 -0.59
CA ASN A 134 1.98 -28.05 0.03
C ASN A 134 0.85 -28.13 1.06
N ASP A 135 0.59 -27.02 1.77
CA ASP A 135 -0.47 -26.91 2.77
C ASP A 135 -1.86 -26.77 2.14
N GLY A 136 -1.95 -26.51 0.82
CA GLY A 136 -3.23 -26.33 0.11
C GLY A 136 -3.71 -24.88 0.04
N ASP A 137 -2.87 -23.92 0.39
CA ASP A 137 -3.26 -22.51 0.43
C ASP A 137 -3.51 -21.93 -0.96
N VAL A 138 -4.38 -20.93 -1.00
CA VAL A 138 -4.64 -20.09 -2.17
C VAL A 138 -3.87 -18.78 -2.06
N GLY A 139 -3.31 -18.31 -3.16
CA GLY A 139 -2.73 -16.97 -3.28
C GLY A 139 -3.60 -16.08 -4.14
N LEU A 140 -3.84 -14.85 -3.71
CA LEU A 140 -4.49 -13.78 -4.46
C LEU A 140 -3.59 -12.54 -4.39
N SER A 141 -3.17 -12.03 -5.53
CA SER A 141 -2.55 -10.71 -5.66
C SER A 141 -3.53 -9.81 -6.41
N SER A 142 -3.73 -8.55 -5.97
CA SER A 142 -4.61 -7.61 -6.67
C SER A 142 -4.10 -6.17 -6.65
N GLY A 143 -4.34 -5.46 -7.73
CA GLY A 143 -3.92 -4.08 -7.91
C GLY A 143 -4.58 -3.11 -6.93
N TRP A 144 -3.76 -2.19 -6.39
CA TRP A 144 -4.20 -1.13 -5.48
C TRP A 144 -3.53 0.21 -5.79
N GLN A 145 -2.34 0.20 -6.41
CA GLN A 145 -1.61 1.40 -6.74
C GLN A 145 -2.00 1.87 -8.16
N GLY A 146 -2.55 3.08 -8.25
CA GLY A 146 -3.14 3.63 -9.48
C GLY A 146 -2.54 4.94 -9.97
N ASP A 147 -1.34 5.26 -9.51
CA ASP A 147 -0.56 6.44 -9.92
C ASP A 147 0.00 6.35 -11.34
N ASN A 148 -0.11 5.19 -11.99
CA ASN A 148 0.24 4.96 -13.39
C ASN A 148 1.69 5.36 -13.71
N SER A 149 2.65 4.91 -12.88
CA SER A 149 4.05 5.31 -12.99
C SER A 149 5.01 4.14 -12.85
N GLY A 150 6.02 4.09 -13.73
CA GLY A 150 7.05 3.05 -13.70
C GLY A 150 6.46 1.64 -13.71
N ALA A 151 6.68 0.88 -12.64
CA ALA A 151 6.21 -0.49 -12.52
C ALA A 151 4.67 -0.64 -12.40
N THR A 152 3.96 0.42 -12.06
CA THR A 152 2.48 0.46 -11.99
C THR A 152 1.84 1.09 -13.23
N ALA A 153 2.62 1.30 -14.30
CA ALA A 153 2.08 1.77 -15.57
C ALA A 153 0.97 0.82 -16.06
N GLN A 154 -0.16 1.40 -16.43
CA GLN A 154 -1.42 0.75 -16.77
C GLN A 154 -1.39 0.15 -18.19
N ASN A 155 -0.34 -0.61 -18.49
CA ASN A 155 -0.19 -1.33 -19.74
C ASN A 155 -0.68 -2.77 -19.50
N PHE A 156 -1.64 -3.25 -20.28
CA PHE A 156 -2.12 -4.63 -20.20
C PHE A 156 -1.78 -5.39 -21.49
N PRO A 157 -1.37 -6.67 -21.44
CA PRO A 157 -1.03 -7.46 -20.25
C PRO A 157 0.32 -7.05 -19.65
N ASN A 158 0.40 -7.01 -18.32
CA ASN A 158 1.63 -6.77 -17.55
C ASN A 158 1.72 -7.84 -16.45
N SER A 159 2.95 -8.26 -16.10
CA SER A 159 3.18 -9.17 -14.97
C SER A 159 2.92 -8.49 -13.62
N ASN A 160 2.87 -7.16 -13.60
CA ASN A 160 2.58 -6.36 -12.42
C ASN A 160 1.09 -6.08 -12.27
N ASP A 161 0.67 -5.90 -11.01
CA ASP A 161 -0.69 -5.58 -10.66
C ASP A 161 -0.90 -4.09 -10.38
N TYR A 162 -1.98 -3.51 -10.89
CA TYR A 162 -2.31 -2.09 -10.75
C TYR A 162 -3.83 -1.88 -10.71
N VAL A 163 -4.23 -0.68 -10.28
CA VAL A 163 -5.62 -0.23 -10.35
C VAL A 163 -5.73 0.97 -11.28
N VAL A 164 -6.76 1.00 -12.10
CA VAL A 164 -7.18 2.17 -12.86
C VAL A 164 -8.25 2.88 -12.05
N VAL A 165 -7.97 4.13 -11.70
CA VAL A 165 -8.85 4.99 -10.93
C VAL A 165 -9.21 6.23 -11.76
N PRO A 166 -10.38 6.84 -11.52
CA PRO A 166 -10.75 8.06 -12.21
C PRO A 166 -9.93 9.27 -11.74
N THR A 167 -9.94 10.29 -12.58
CA THR A 167 -9.41 11.62 -12.27
C THR A 167 -10.50 12.50 -11.70
N ALA A 168 -10.24 13.16 -10.56
CA ALA A 168 -11.15 14.13 -9.97
C ALA A 168 -11.16 15.45 -10.74
N LYS A 169 -12.35 16.07 -10.81
CA LYS A 169 -12.56 17.39 -11.45
C LYS A 169 -13.35 18.31 -10.53
N ASN A 170 -13.22 19.62 -10.74
CA ASN A 170 -14.09 20.59 -10.07
C ASN A 170 -15.55 20.37 -10.46
N PRO A 171 -16.53 20.83 -9.65
CA PRO A 171 -17.95 20.69 -9.98
C PRO A 171 -18.38 21.32 -11.32
N ASP A 172 -17.65 22.33 -11.79
CA ASP A 172 -17.86 22.97 -13.10
C ASP A 172 -17.21 22.20 -14.28
N GLY A 173 -16.57 21.06 -14.00
CA GLY A 173 -15.86 20.23 -14.97
C GLY A 173 -14.43 20.67 -15.28
N SER A 174 -13.96 21.78 -14.69
CA SER A 174 -12.58 22.24 -14.86
C SER A 174 -11.57 21.35 -14.13
N ALA A 175 -10.32 21.37 -14.61
CA ALA A 175 -9.24 20.59 -14.01
C ALA A 175 -8.89 21.10 -12.61
N ILE A 176 -8.72 20.19 -11.65
CA ILE A 176 -8.19 20.51 -10.33
C ILE A 176 -6.68 20.69 -10.46
N LYS A 177 -6.17 21.85 -10.05
CA LYS A 177 -4.74 22.18 -10.05
C LYS A 177 -4.16 22.11 -8.65
N GLY A 178 -2.87 21.81 -8.54
CA GLY A 178 -2.15 21.87 -7.27
C GLY A 178 -0.65 21.81 -7.44
N LEU A 179 0.06 22.10 -6.35
CA LEU A 179 1.52 22.09 -6.33
C LEU A 179 2.03 20.69 -6.04
N VAL A 180 3.03 20.28 -6.82
CA VAL A 180 3.80 19.06 -6.61
C VAL A 180 5.27 19.41 -6.47
N MET A 181 5.96 18.70 -5.58
CA MET A 181 7.40 18.78 -5.41
C MET A 181 8.07 17.55 -6.02
N GLY A 182 9.10 17.77 -6.84
CA GLY A 182 10.00 16.73 -7.32
C GLY A 182 11.42 16.97 -6.82
N ARG A 183 12.19 15.89 -6.63
CA ARG A 183 13.57 15.98 -6.15
C ARG A 183 14.49 15.10 -7.00
N ILE A 184 15.67 15.63 -7.29
CA ILE A 184 16.76 14.95 -7.99
C ILE A 184 17.97 14.99 -7.05
N LEU A 185 18.46 13.81 -6.69
CA LEU A 185 19.54 13.61 -5.72
C LEU A 185 20.72 12.95 -6.44
N ASN A 186 21.94 13.38 -6.12
CA ASN A 186 23.17 12.74 -6.59
C ASN A 186 23.32 12.62 -8.12
N ALA A 187 22.61 13.48 -8.87
CA ALA A 187 22.73 13.52 -10.33
C ALA A 187 23.98 14.28 -10.77
N SER A 188 24.57 13.86 -11.88
CA SER A 188 25.80 14.47 -12.40
C SER A 188 25.81 14.51 -13.92
N GLY A 189 26.49 15.51 -14.48
CA GLY A 189 26.74 15.62 -15.91
C GLY A 189 25.59 16.27 -16.69
N VAL A 190 25.74 16.31 -18.01
CA VAL A 190 24.88 17.10 -18.91
C VAL A 190 23.55 16.43 -19.27
N ASN A 191 23.36 15.17 -18.88
CA ASN A 191 22.14 14.44 -19.18
C ASN A 191 20.98 14.96 -18.31
N SER A 192 19.81 15.10 -18.91
CA SER A 192 18.58 15.42 -18.16
C SER A 192 18.28 14.34 -17.12
N GLN A 193 17.50 14.71 -16.11
CA GLN A 193 17.13 13.81 -15.03
C GLN A 193 15.61 13.74 -14.88
N PRO A 194 15.04 12.54 -14.69
CA PRO A 194 13.68 12.40 -14.22
C PRO A 194 13.58 12.77 -12.73
N MET A 195 12.39 13.15 -12.29
CA MET A 195 12.06 13.19 -10.87
C MET A 195 11.64 11.78 -10.43
N ILE A 196 12.29 11.24 -9.40
CA ILE A 196 12.07 9.85 -8.96
C ILE A 196 11.61 9.80 -7.50
N VAL A 197 10.52 9.07 -7.27
CA VAL A 197 10.03 8.66 -5.94
C VAL A 197 10.44 7.19 -5.73
N HIS A 198 11.44 6.99 -4.89
CA HIS A 198 12.14 5.72 -4.69
C HIS A 198 12.67 5.07 -5.99
N SER A 199 11.83 4.33 -6.72
CA SER A 199 12.17 3.61 -7.95
C SER A 199 11.27 3.98 -9.14
N ASN A 200 10.17 4.70 -8.91
CA ASN A 200 9.23 5.09 -9.96
C ASN A 200 9.34 6.61 -10.23
N PRO A 201 9.06 7.06 -11.45
CA PRO A 201 8.93 8.48 -11.74
C PRO A 201 7.84 9.16 -10.89
N VAL A 202 8.00 10.45 -10.62
CA VAL A 202 6.87 11.28 -10.17
C VAL A 202 5.77 11.19 -11.23
N PRO A 203 4.53 10.79 -10.88
CA PRO A 203 3.46 10.55 -11.85
C PRO A 203 2.88 11.85 -12.46
N TYR A 204 3.12 12.98 -11.81
CA TYR A 204 2.53 14.27 -12.14
C TYR A 204 3.38 15.07 -13.11
N LYS A 205 2.73 15.65 -14.13
CA LYS A 205 3.35 16.50 -15.15
C LYS A 205 3.00 17.97 -14.91
N PRO A 206 3.88 18.92 -15.24
CA PRO A 206 3.56 20.33 -15.15
C PRO A 206 2.45 20.73 -16.14
N VAL A 207 1.60 21.68 -15.74
CA VAL A 207 0.55 22.26 -16.62
C VAL A 207 1.12 23.05 -17.79
N SER A 208 2.38 23.48 -17.69
CA SER A 208 3.10 24.25 -18.70
C SER A 208 4.59 23.89 -18.69
N LEU A 209 5.22 23.88 -19.87
CA LEU A 209 6.67 23.74 -19.98
C LEU A 209 7.41 25.07 -19.79
N ASP A 210 6.69 26.17 -19.61
CA ASP A 210 7.22 27.48 -19.24
C ASP A 210 7.80 27.43 -17.82
N THR A 211 9.12 27.46 -17.73
CA THR A 211 9.87 27.39 -16.46
C THR A 211 9.73 28.63 -15.60
N THR A 212 9.09 29.71 -16.07
CA THR A 212 8.72 30.85 -15.20
C THR A 212 7.51 30.53 -14.30
N GLN A 213 6.77 29.45 -14.61
CA GLN A 213 5.62 28.98 -13.83
C GLN A 213 5.97 27.83 -12.87
N ALA A 214 7.25 27.53 -12.72
CA ALA A 214 7.79 26.54 -11.81
C ALA A 214 9.05 27.07 -11.15
N LYS A 215 9.43 26.51 -10.00
CA LYS A 215 10.63 26.93 -9.27
C LYS A 215 11.58 25.75 -9.12
N LEU A 216 12.79 25.89 -9.65
CA LEU A 216 13.90 24.95 -9.44
C LEU A 216 14.95 25.59 -8.53
N VAL A 217 15.29 24.92 -7.43
CA VAL A 217 16.38 25.31 -6.55
C VAL A 217 17.44 24.22 -6.51
N SER A 218 18.69 24.61 -6.32
CA SER A 218 19.79 23.71 -5.98
C SER A 218 20.25 23.97 -4.55
N ARG A 219 20.53 22.91 -3.79
CA ARG A 219 20.95 22.97 -2.39
C ARG A 219 22.28 22.26 -2.21
N VAL A 220 23.18 22.87 -1.44
CA VAL A 220 24.49 22.30 -1.12
C VAL A 220 24.39 21.30 0.04
N HIS A 221 23.58 21.61 1.06
CA HIS A 221 23.40 20.74 2.21
C HIS A 221 21.98 20.86 2.77
N GLU A 222 21.46 19.74 3.26
CA GLU A 222 20.16 19.65 3.93
C GLU A 222 20.25 18.64 5.08
N THR A 223 19.81 19.04 6.28
CA THR A 223 19.75 18.12 7.44
C THR A 223 18.46 17.29 7.44
N ILE A 224 18.38 16.28 8.30
CA ILE A 224 17.17 15.44 8.43
C ILE A 224 15.99 16.20 9.05
N GLU A 225 16.25 17.34 9.70
CA GLU A 225 15.24 18.29 10.19
C GLU A 225 14.78 19.27 9.09
N GLY A 226 15.39 19.21 7.90
CA GLY A 226 15.09 20.09 6.78
C GLY A 226 15.71 21.47 6.86
N VAL A 227 16.79 21.64 7.63
CA VAL A 227 17.58 22.88 7.59
C VAL A 227 18.42 22.86 6.32
N VAL A 228 18.17 23.84 5.46
CA VAL A 228 18.85 23.98 4.16
C VAL A 228 19.96 25.02 4.26
N SER A 229 21.10 24.74 3.64
CA SER A 229 22.17 25.73 3.45
C SER A 229 22.73 25.70 2.03
N GLY A 230 23.18 26.87 1.56
CA GLY A 230 23.63 27.06 0.19
C GLY A 230 22.53 26.82 -0.85
N GLU A 231 21.28 27.19 -0.54
CA GLU A 231 20.22 27.18 -1.54
C GLU A 231 20.45 28.31 -2.56
N SER A 232 20.35 27.97 -3.84
CA SER A 232 20.35 28.94 -4.94
C SER A 232 19.26 28.57 -5.92
N GLU A 233 18.48 29.56 -6.35
CA GLU A 233 17.52 29.39 -7.43
C GLU A 233 18.26 29.16 -8.75
N VAL A 234 17.78 28.19 -9.54
CA VAL A 234 18.23 28.02 -10.93
C VAL A 234 17.29 28.88 -11.78
N ALA A 235 17.82 29.96 -12.36
CA ALA A 235 17.02 30.90 -13.14
C ALA A 235 16.24 30.18 -14.25
N SER A 236 15.00 30.59 -14.55
CA SER A 236 14.15 29.93 -15.55
C SER A 236 14.78 29.82 -16.95
N ALA A 237 15.75 30.68 -17.28
CA ALA A 237 16.51 30.62 -18.53
C ALA A 237 17.65 29.57 -18.53
N ASP A 238 17.96 28.98 -17.38
CA ASP A 238 19.06 28.03 -17.15
C ASP A 238 18.58 26.61 -16.86
N TRP A 239 17.29 26.34 -17.00
CA TRP A 239 16.75 24.99 -17.00
C TRP A 239 15.51 24.88 -17.88
N ALA A 240 15.15 23.66 -18.27
CA ALA A 240 14.02 23.37 -19.14
C ALA A 240 13.37 22.03 -18.78
N TRP A 241 12.08 21.90 -19.04
CA TRP A 241 11.38 20.62 -19.08
C TRP A 241 11.73 19.89 -20.39
N ALA A 242 12.86 19.19 -20.40
CA ALA A 242 13.43 18.64 -21.63
C ALA A 242 14.40 17.47 -21.40
N ARG A 243 14.54 16.64 -22.43
CA ARG A 243 15.61 15.66 -22.60
C ARG A 243 16.87 16.32 -23.14
N CYS A 244 17.95 16.25 -22.37
CA CYS A 244 19.27 16.71 -22.77
C CYS A 244 20.29 15.57 -22.70
N SER A 245 21.30 15.65 -23.56
CA SER A 245 22.46 14.76 -23.57
C SER A 245 23.68 15.50 -24.09
N ALA A 246 24.85 14.85 -24.12
CA ALA A 246 26.04 15.40 -24.76
C ALA A 246 25.84 15.69 -26.26
N THR A 247 24.99 14.93 -26.95
CA THR A 247 24.69 15.08 -28.37
C THR A 247 23.45 15.95 -28.65
N ASN A 248 22.66 16.24 -27.60
CA ASN A 248 21.50 17.14 -27.64
C ASN A 248 21.57 18.06 -26.41
N PRO A 249 22.49 19.05 -26.40
CA PRO A 249 22.74 19.89 -25.23
C PRO A 249 21.55 20.81 -24.93
N PHE A 250 21.60 21.49 -23.78
CA PHE A 250 20.60 22.48 -23.37
C PHE A 250 20.24 23.44 -24.53
N PRO A 251 18.93 23.71 -24.79
CA PRO A 251 17.77 23.34 -23.98
C PRO A 251 17.21 21.94 -24.24
N GLY A 252 17.80 21.17 -25.16
CA GLY A 252 17.37 19.80 -25.47
C GLY A 252 16.00 19.71 -26.17
N THR A 253 15.37 18.55 -26.08
CA THR A 253 14.03 18.27 -26.66
C THR A 253 12.96 18.34 -25.58
N PRO A 254 11.90 19.15 -25.71
CA PRO A 254 10.85 19.29 -24.70
C PRO A 254 10.26 17.94 -24.22
N ASP A 255 10.21 17.75 -22.91
CA ASP A 255 9.65 16.57 -22.23
C ASP A 255 9.26 16.94 -20.80
N ALA A 256 7.96 16.84 -20.50
CA ALA A 256 7.38 17.16 -19.19
C ALA A 256 7.86 16.24 -18.04
N THR A 257 8.54 15.14 -18.35
CA THR A 257 9.04 14.14 -17.38
C THR A 257 10.52 14.29 -17.07
N GLN A 258 11.21 15.24 -17.72
CA GLN A 258 12.66 15.40 -17.64
C GLN A 258 13.03 16.83 -17.31
N ILE A 259 14.07 17.00 -16.49
CA ILE A 259 14.64 18.30 -16.18
C ILE A 259 16.04 18.36 -16.79
N CYS A 260 16.25 19.34 -17.64
CA CYS A 260 17.56 19.69 -18.19
C CYS A 260 18.05 20.97 -17.55
N VAL A 261 19.29 20.98 -17.04
CA VAL A 261 19.93 22.15 -16.44
C VAL A 261 21.09 22.58 -17.34
N ARG A 262 21.20 23.89 -17.63
CA ARG A 262 22.32 24.47 -18.38
C ARG A 262 23.63 24.16 -17.65
N GLY A 263 24.60 23.59 -18.36
CA GLY A 263 25.87 23.15 -17.77
C GLY A 263 25.80 21.82 -17.01
N GLY A 264 24.61 21.23 -16.85
CA GLY A 264 24.41 19.91 -16.25
C GLY A 264 24.21 19.91 -14.73
N PHE A 265 24.01 18.71 -14.19
CA PHE A 265 23.83 18.46 -12.76
C PHE A 265 25.17 18.30 -12.03
N VAL A 266 25.18 18.70 -10.76
CA VAL A 266 26.33 18.55 -9.86
C VAL A 266 26.04 17.48 -8.79
N ALA A 267 26.91 16.47 -8.69
CA ALA A 267 26.70 15.26 -7.90
C ALA A 267 26.47 15.49 -6.40
N ASN A 268 27.05 16.53 -5.82
CA ASN A 268 26.93 16.83 -4.40
C ASN A 268 25.82 17.84 -4.08
N ARG A 269 24.85 18.01 -4.98
CA ARG A 269 23.69 18.90 -4.78
C ARG A 269 22.38 18.13 -4.76
N VAL A 270 21.40 18.74 -4.11
CA VAL A 270 19.99 18.37 -4.27
C VAL A 270 19.32 19.41 -5.15
N TYR A 271 18.69 18.96 -6.23
CA TYR A 271 17.81 19.80 -7.02
C TYR A 271 16.37 19.52 -6.62
N GLN A 272 15.62 20.57 -6.30
CA GLN A 272 14.22 20.48 -5.92
C GLN A 272 13.40 21.38 -6.83
N VAL A 273 12.40 20.80 -7.48
CA VAL A 273 11.44 21.54 -8.29
C VAL A 273 10.09 21.57 -7.59
N VAL A 274 9.41 22.71 -7.65
CA VAL A 274 8.00 22.86 -7.31
C VAL A 274 7.28 23.39 -8.53
N PHE A 275 6.21 22.72 -8.96
CA PHE A 275 5.46 23.07 -10.15
C PHE A 275 3.97 22.83 -9.96
N THR A 276 3.16 23.56 -10.73
CA THR A 276 1.72 23.32 -10.79
C THR A 276 1.44 22.15 -11.70
N THR A 277 0.71 21.16 -11.21
CA THR A 277 0.15 20.05 -11.97
C THR A 277 -1.39 20.13 -11.97
N GLN A 278 -2.04 19.19 -12.64
CA GLN A 278 -3.49 19.10 -12.69
C GLN A 278 -3.95 17.65 -12.79
N ASP A 279 -5.28 17.44 -12.79
CA ASP A 279 -5.91 16.15 -13.05
C ASP A 279 -5.51 15.05 -12.04
N PRO A 280 -5.73 15.28 -10.71
CA PRO A 280 -5.37 14.30 -9.68
C PRO A 280 -6.19 13.00 -9.82
N PRO A 281 -5.53 11.83 -9.88
CA PRO A 281 -6.22 10.56 -9.73
C PRO A 281 -6.76 10.40 -8.31
N VAL A 282 -7.94 9.77 -8.17
CA VAL A 282 -8.57 9.45 -6.88
C VAL A 282 -7.92 8.19 -6.31
N LEU A 283 -6.67 8.32 -5.87
CA LEU A 283 -5.80 7.18 -5.53
C LEU A 283 -6.29 6.37 -4.33
N GLY A 284 -7.06 6.96 -3.40
CA GLY A 284 -7.63 6.25 -2.26
C GLY A 284 -8.59 5.12 -2.65
N ILE A 285 -9.14 5.13 -3.89
CA ILE A 285 -9.91 4.01 -4.46
C ILE A 285 -9.09 2.71 -4.46
N GLY A 286 -7.76 2.78 -4.47
CA GLY A 286 -6.88 1.62 -4.30
C GLY A 286 -7.13 0.81 -3.04
N PHE A 287 -7.61 1.43 -1.95
CA PHE A 287 -8.02 0.70 -0.75
C PHE A 287 -9.34 -0.04 -0.94
N ALA A 288 -10.35 0.62 -1.53
CA ALA A 288 -11.64 0.00 -1.83
C ALA A 288 -11.50 -1.12 -2.87
N ALA A 289 -10.72 -0.92 -3.93
CA ALA A 289 -10.48 -1.93 -4.94
C ALA A 289 -9.87 -3.22 -4.37
N PHE A 290 -8.89 -3.09 -3.49
CA PHE A 290 -8.31 -4.24 -2.79
C PHE A 290 -9.32 -4.92 -1.87
N ARG A 291 -10.04 -4.14 -1.04
CA ARG A 291 -11.13 -4.63 -0.19
C ARG A 291 -12.14 -5.46 -0.99
N ASP A 292 -12.63 -4.89 -2.09
CA ASP A 292 -13.71 -5.44 -2.91
C ASP A 292 -13.27 -6.69 -3.67
N VAL A 293 -12.03 -6.72 -4.17
CA VAL A 293 -11.47 -7.92 -4.81
C VAL A 293 -11.29 -9.05 -3.80
N GLY A 294 -10.77 -8.74 -2.61
CA GLY A 294 -10.61 -9.71 -1.53
C GLY A 294 -11.94 -10.30 -1.07
N THR A 295 -12.95 -9.45 -0.82
CA THR A 295 -14.29 -9.92 -0.40
C THR A 295 -14.98 -10.70 -1.51
N PHE A 296 -14.86 -10.29 -2.78
CA PHE A 296 -15.43 -11.04 -3.91
C PHE A 296 -14.91 -12.47 -3.97
N PHE A 297 -13.60 -12.63 -3.98
CA PHE A 297 -12.97 -13.95 -4.09
C PHE A 297 -13.21 -14.83 -2.87
N LYS A 298 -13.35 -14.24 -1.67
CA LYS A 298 -13.68 -14.96 -0.44
C LYS A 298 -15.15 -15.42 -0.40
N ASN A 299 -16.09 -14.57 -0.79
CA ASN A 299 -17.50 -14.73 -0.41
C ASN A 299 -18.46 -15.02 -1.56
N GLU A 300 -18.18 -14.51 -2.77
CA GLU A 300 -19.18 -14.48 -3.83
C GLU A 300 -19.09 -15.72 -4.72
N VAL A 301 -20.23 -16.18 -5.24
CA VAL A 301 -20.28 -17.38 -6.11
C VAL A 301 -19.99 -17.03 -7.57
N ARG A 302 -20.41 -15.84 -7.99
CA ARG A 302 -20.27 -15.31 -9.36
C ARG A 302 -20.39 -13.78 -9.33
N ASP A 303 -19.96 -13.13 -10.39
CA ASP A 303 -20.18 -11.69 -10.60
C ASP A 303 -21.61 -11.40 -11.11
N ASP A 304 -21.95 -10.12 -11.28
CA ASP A 304 -23.29 -9.69 -11.71
C ASP A 304 -23.57 -10.06 -13.19
N ALA A 305 -22.53 -10.32 -13.98
CA ALA A 305 -22.63 -10.82 -15.35
C ALA A 305 -22.75 -12.36 -15.43
N GLY A 306 -22.70 -13.05 -14.30
CA GLY A 306 -22.80 -14.49 -14.18
C GLY A 306 -21.48 -15.25 -14.33
N THR A 307 -20.34 -14.56 -14.43
CA THR A 307 -19.01 -15.18 -14.48
C THR A 307 -18.73 -15.88 -13.14
N PRO A 308 -18.45 -17.19 -13.11
CA PRO A 308 -18.19 -17.89 -11.86
C PRO A 308 -16.93 -17.37 -11.15
N ASN A 309 -17.00 -17.25 -9.82
CA ASN A 309 -15.81 -17.05 -9.00
C ASN A 309 -15.00 -18.38 -8.97
N PRO A 310 -13.74 -18.41 -9.44
CA PRO A 310 -12.91 -19.63 -9.42
C PRO A 310 -12.57 -20.17 -8.03
N LEU A 311 -12.85 -19.41 -6.96
CA LEU A 311 -12.61 -19.75 -5.57
C LEU A 311 -13.92 -19.97 -4.77
N ALA A 312 -15.08 -19.92 -5.43
CA ALA A 312 -16.39 -20.02 -4.77
C ALA A 312 -16.48 -21.22 -3.82
N GLY A 313 -16.85 -20.95 -2.56
CA GLY A 313 -17.05 -21.97 -1.52
C GLY A 313 -15.77 -22.64 -0.99
N GLY A 314 -14.59 -22.26 -1.49
CA GLY A 314 -13.31 -22.87 -1.11
C GLY A 314 -12.47 -22.05 -0.12
N ILE A 315 -12.96 -20.91 0.37
CA ILE A 315 -12.22 -20.00 1.25
C ILE A 315 -12.99 -19.78 2.55
N HIS A 316 -12.29 -19.92 3.68
CA HIS A 316 -12.78 -19.71 5.03
C HIS A 316 -12.02 -18.57 5.73
N TRP A 317 -10.73 -18.42 5.42
CA TRP A 317 -9.87 -17.39 6.01
C TRP A 317 -9.15 -16.61 4.92
N LEU A 318 -9.11 -15.29 5.07
CA LEU A 318 -8.34 -14.38 4.23
C LEU A 318 -7.32 -13.65 5.12
N ILE A 319 -6.03 -13.82 4.80
CA ILE A 319 -4.94 -13.12 5.47
C ILE A 319 -4.31 -12.11 4.50
N GLY A 320 -4.41 -10.82 4.83
CA GLY A 320 -3.72 -9.76 4.10
C GLY A 320 -2.22 -9.80 4.40
N ARG A 321 -1.37 -9.87 3.38
CA ARG A 321 0.09 -9.96 3.55
C ARG A 321 0.82 -8.92 2.71
N GLY A 322 1.84 -8.29 3.30
CA GLY A 322 2.59 -7.24 2.62
C GLY A 322 3.95 -6.98 3.25
N VAL A 323 4.95 -6.76 2.39
CA VAL A 323 6.35 -6.50 2.76
C VAL A 323 6.73 -5.06 2.41
N SER A 324 7.33 -4.32 3.35
CA SER A 324 7.82 -2.95 3.16
C SER A 324 6.68 -1.98 2.80
N GLN A 325 6.64 -1.42 1.58
CA GLN A 325 5.54 -0.57 1.12
C GLN A 325 4.18 -1.25 1.30
N SER A 326 4.08 -2.53 0.92
CA SER A 326 2.87 -3.34 1.03
C SER A 326 2.44 -3.57 2.47
N GLY A 327 3.38 -3.63 3.42
CA GLY A 327 3.04 -3.68 4.84
C GLY A 327 2.55 -2.33 5.37
N ASN A 328 3.13 -1.21 4.87
CA ASN A 328 2.63 0.13 5.17
C ASN A 328 1.21 0.35 4.60
N TYR A 329 0.90 -0.28 3.46
CA TYR A 329 -0.44 -0.31 2.89
C TYR A 329 -1.43 -0.99 3.84
N LEU A 330 -1.12 -2.19 4.36
CA LEU A 330 -2.00 -2.89 5.30
C LEU A 330 -2.26 -2.08 6.57
N ARG A 331 -1.26 -1.37 7.08
CA ARG A 331 -1.41 -0.45 8.21
C ARG A 331 -2.34 0.72 7.89
N ALA A 332 -2.24 1.29 6.70
CA ALA A 332 -3.14 2.36 6.26
C ALA A 332 -4.57 1.84 5.98
N PHE A 333 -4.70 0.66 5.38
CA PHE A 333 -5.96 -0.03 5.11
C PHE A 333 -6.77 -0.22 6.41
N LEU A 334 -6.12 -0.70 7.48
CA LEU A 334 -6.73 -0.81 8.80
C LEU A 334 -7.03 0.56 9.41
N HIS A 335 -6.08 1.49 9.35
CA HIS A 335 -6.27 2.83 9.89
C HIS A 335 -7.50 3.53 9.28
N LEU A 336 -7.70 3.40 7.97
CA LEU A 336 -8.81 4.00 7.24
C LEU A 336 -10.10 3.18 7.28
N GLY A 337 -10.10 2.01 7.96
CA GLY A 337 -11.31 1.22 8.19
C GLY A 337 -11.74 0.32 7.03
N PHE A 338 -10.87 0.08 6.05
CA PHE A 338 -11.21 -0.74 4.87
C PHE A 338 -11.32 -2.24 5.17
N ASN A 339 -11.13 -2.69 6.41
CA ASN A 339 -11.40 -4.09 6.78
C ASN A 339 -12.89 -4.41 6.97
N GLU A 340 -13.77 -3.44 6.69
CA GLU A 340 -15.21 -3.60 6.61
C GLU A 340 -15.66 -3.40 5.15
N ASP A 341 -16.35 -4.38 4.57
CA ASP A 341 -16.95 -4.26 3.23
C ASP A 341 -18.30 -3.53 3.26
N GLU A 342 -18.85 -3.22 2.09
CA GLU A 342 -20.12 -2.47 1.98
C GLU A 342 -21.36 -3.24 2.47
N ALA A 343 -21.22 -4.54 2.74
CA ALA A 343 -22.24 -5.33 3.41
C ALA A 343 -22.01 -5.39 4.93
N GLY A 344 -21.01 -4.67 5.46
CA GLY A 344 -20.64 -4.66 6.88
C GLY A 344 -19.86 -5.91 7.31
N ARG A 345 -19.36 -6.72 6.38
CA ARG A 345 -18.60 -7.94 6.70
C ARG A 345 -17.14 -7.60 6.94
N GLN A 346 -16.52 -8.35 7.85
CA GLN A 346 -15.06 -8.33 8.00
C GLN A 346 -14.38 -8.92 6.75
N VAL A 347 -13.42 -8.17 6.19
CA VAL A 347 -12.72 -8.54 4.95
C VAL A 347 -11.59 -9.54 5.26
N GLN A 348 -10.60 -9.11 6.03
CA GLN A 348 -9.44 -9.92 6.44
C GLN A 348 -9.63 -10.46 7.85
N ASP A 349 -9.44 -11.76 8.03
CA ASP A 349 -9.44 -12.43 9.34
C ASP A 349 -8.08 -12.26 10.05
N GLY A 350 -7.02 -12.13 9.25
CA GLY A 350 -5.67 -11.84 9.71
C GLY A 350 -4.95 -10.82 8.83
N THR A 351 -3.97 -10.13 9.40
CA THR A 351 -3.11 -9.19 8.66
C THR A 351 -1.66 -9.36 9.08
N TRP A 352 -0.77 -9.46 8.09
CA TRP A 352 0.65 -9.66 8.28
C TRP A 352 1.47 -8.53 7.63
N PRO A 353 1.59 -7.37 8.29
CA PRO A 353 2.51 -6.32 7.86
C PRO A 353 3.95 -6.71 8.21
N ILE A 354 4.78 -6.82 7.19
CA ILE A 354 6.19 -7.24 7.28
C ILE A 354 7.07 -6.01 7.02
N ILE A 355 8.04 -5.78 7.90
CA ILE A 355 9.02 -4.68 7.83
C ILE A 355 8.41 -3.30 7.56
N ALA A 356 7.24 -3.04 8.16
CA ALA A 356 6.42 -1.86 7.91
C ALA A 356 6.47 -0.87 9.08
N GLY A 357 7.29 0.17 8.94
CA GLY A 357 7.44 1.22 9.95
C GLY A 357 6.39 2.33 9.90
N ARG A 358 5.55 2.36 8.86
CA ARG A 358 4.73 3.53 8.55
C ARG A 358 3.38 3.20 7.91
N ARG A 359 2.65 4.22 7.45
CA ARG A 359 1.44 4.05 6.63
C ARG A 359 1.76 4.47 5.19
N VAL A 360 1.13 3.83 4.22
CA VAL A 360 1.27 4.27 2.82
C VAL A 360 0.57 5.61 2.63
N ALA A 361 1.22 6.49 1.88
CA ALA A 361 0.71 7.79 1.52
C ALA A 361 -0.11 7.70 0.23
N LEU A 362 -1.40 7.37 0.35
CA LEU A 362 -2.27 7.13 -0.82
C LEU A 362 -3.54 8.00 -0.83
N ASN A 363 -4.14 8.28 0.33
CA ASN A 363 -5.45 8.91 0.43
C ASN A 363 -5.38 10.43 0.62
N PHE A 364 -4.71 11.13 -0.29
CA PHE A 364 -4.74 12.59 -0.37
C PHE A 364 -4.44 13.05 -1.80
N ARG A 365 -4.78 14.29 -2.12
CA ARG A 365 -4.62 14.84 -3.46
C ARG A 365 -3.15 14.93 -3.87
N PHE A 366 -2.84 14.52 -5.09
CA PHE A 366 -1.48 14.45 -5.63
C PHE A 366 -0.52 13.55 -4.81
N ALA A 367 -1.05 12.47 -4.20
CA ALA A 367 -0.25 11.53 -3.44
C ALA A 367 0.80 10.79 -4.28
N MET A 368 1.88 10.37 -3.63
CA MET A 368 2.97 9.58 -4.22
C MET A 368 3.24 8.37 -3.32
N PRO A 369 2.64 7.21 -3.60
CA PRO A 369 2.65 6.06 -2.68
C PRO A 369 4.02 5.37 -2.57
N ASP A 370 4.97 5.71 -3.43
CA ASP A 370 6.29 5.06 -3.50
C ASP A 370 7.34 5.55 -2.53
N GLY A 371 7.04 6.58 -1.73
CA GLY A 371 7.97 7.13 -0.74
C GLY A 371 8.54 6.07 0.21
N VAL A 372 9.77 6.31 0.68
CA VAL A 372 10.55 5.44 1.58
C VAL A 372 11.16 6.21 2.74
N LEU A 373 10.49 7.27 3.20
CA LEU A 373 10.88 8.12 4.35
C LEU A 373 11.99 9.13 4.07
N LYS A 374 12.16 9.54 2.81
CA LYS A 374 12.95 10.76 2.55
C LYS A 374 12.28 11.97 3.18
N LEU A 375 13.06 13.03 3.35
CA LEU A 375 12.54 14.29 3.85
C LEU A 375 11.39 14.79 2.95
N TYR A 376 10.30 15.22 3.58
CA TYR A 376 9.03 15.65 2.98
C TYR A 376 8.15 14.54 2.37
N GLU A 377 8.52 13.27 2.51
CA GLU A 377 7.63 12.17 2.11
C GLU A 377 6.64 11.83 3.24
N PRO A 378 5.32 11.84 2.97
CA PRO A 378 4.30 11.54 3.97
C PRO A 378 4.26 10.04 4.32
N GLY A 379 3.41 9.70 5.29
CA GLY A 379 3.16 8.35 5.80
C GLY A 379 3.63 8.13 7.24
N SER A 380 4.29 9.12 7.85
CA SER A 380 4.79 9.06 9.24
C SER A 380 3.98 9.91 10.22
N GLU A 381 2.89 10.51 9.75
CA GLU A 381 1.93 11.25 10.55
C GLU A 381 1.25 10.31 11.56
N GLY A 382 0.74 10.84 12.67
CA GLY A 382 0.07 10.02 13.69
C GLY A 382 -1.32 9.55 13.25
N PRO A 383 -1.88 8.50 13.89
CA PRO A 383 -1.21 7.58 14.82
C PRO A 383 -0.36 6.55 14.06
N GLN A 384 0.80 6.19 14.64
CA GLN A 384 1.71 5.16 14.10
C GLN A 384 1.67 3.87 14.92
N TRP A 385 0.76 3.75 15.86
CA TRP A 385 0.65 2.65 16.81
C TRP A 385 -0.72 1.98 16.73
N TRP A 386 -0.78 0.71 17.11
CA TRP A 386 -2.01 -0.08 17.04
C TRP A 386 -3.06 0.36 18.06
N HIS A 387 -2.63 0.68 19.29
CA HIS A 387 -3.49 0.98 20.42
C HIS A 387 -4.03 2.42 20.40
N LYS A 388 -5.03 2.76 21.21
CA LYS A 388 -5.43 4.16 21.37
C LYS A 388 -4.46 4.87 22.31
N PHE A 389 -3.66 5.82 21.81
CA PHE A 389 -2.62 6.49 22.59
C PHE A 389 -2.48 7.98 22.20
N PRO A 390 -2.16 8.90 23.14
CA PRO A 390 -1.99 10.32 22.85
C PRO A 390 -0.73 10.63 22.02
N ASP A 391 -0.85 11.54 21.06
CA ASP A 391 0.30 12.12 20.35
C ASP A 391 0.66 13.49 20.94
N GLN A 392 1.38 13.48 22.06
CA GLN A 392 1.63 14.70 22.84
C GLN A 392 2.44 15.75 22.06
N ARG A 393 3.46 15.34 21.30
CA ARG A 393 4.28 16.30 20.54
C ARG A 393 3.51 16.98 19.43
N ARG A 394 2.50 16.31 18.86
CA ARG A 394 1.64 16.88 17.81
C ARG A 394 0.35 17.52 18.34
N GLY A 395 0.07 17.40 19.64
CA GLY A 395 -1.15 17.92 20.25
C GLY A 395 -2.42 17.25 19.74
N LEU A 396 -2.34 16.00 19.25
CA LEU A 396 -3.51 15.29 18.73
C LEU A 396 -4.22 14.50 19.84
N PRO A 397 -5.55 14.33 19.74
CA PRO A 397 -6.29 13.48 20.68
C PRO A 397 -5.80 12.03 20.61
N PRO A 398 -6.01 11.23 21.66
CA PRO A 398 -5.69 9.81 21.64
C PRO A 398 -6.39 9.09 20.49
N GLY A 399 -5.60 8.39 19.68
CA GLY A 399 -6.09 7.58 18.56
C GLY A 399 -5.15 6.41 18.27
N GLY A 400 -5.56 5.51 17.40
CA GLY A 400 -4.82 4.30 17.03
C GLY A 400 -5.14 3.84 15.61
N ILE A 401 -4.29 2.96 15.07
CA ILE A 401 -4.55 2.33 13.77
C ILE A 401 -5.81 1.44 13.83
N LEU A 402 -6.14 0.87 15.00
CA LEU A 402 -7.28 -0.05 15.14
C LEU A 402 -8.61 0.62 15.47
N ASP A 403 -8.66 1.94 15.66
CA ASP A 403 -9.87 2.63 16.13
C ASP A 403 -11.10 2.34 15.24
N ARG A 404 -10.93 2.40 13.91
CA ARG A 404 -12.03 2.18 12.97
C ARG A 404 -12.50 0.74 12.93
N CYS A 405 -11.58 -0.23 12.96
CA CYS A 405 -11.97 -1.65 12.98
C CYS A 405 -12.61 -2.04 14.32
N HIS A 406 -12.26 -1.38 15.43
CA HIS A 406 -12.92 -1.61 16.71
C HIS A 406 -14.37 -1.13 16.66
N HIS A 407 -14.61 0.04 16.06
CA HIS A 407 -15.96 0.57 15.88
C HIS A 407 -16.83 -0.34 15.00
N SER A 408 -16.29 -0.85 13.89
CA SER A 408 -17.02 -1.74 12.98
C SER A 408 -16.99 -3.23 13.37
N GLN A 409 -16.32 -3.57 14.48
CA GLN A 409 -16.13 -4.97 14.93
C GLN A 409 -15.47 -5.86 13.87
N THR A 410 -14.55 -5.28 13.09
CA THR A 410 -13.84 -5.97 11.99
C THR A 410 -12.33 -6.07 12.24
N CYS A 411 -11.84 -5.95 13.48
CA CYS A 411 -10.39 -6.02 13.70
C CYS A 411 -9.83 -7.42 13.42
N PRO A 412 -8.78 -7.55 12.58
CA PRO A 412 -8.14 -8.82 12.30
C PRO A 412 -7.19 -9.23 13.43
N LYS A 413 -6.73 -10.49 13.40
CA LYS A 413 -5.53 -10.91 14.13
C LYS A 413 -4.29 -10.39 13.39
N ILE A 414 -3.38 -9.75 14.10
CA ILE A 414 -2.22 -9.10 13.49
C ILE A 414 -0.95 -9.78 13.97
N ILE A 415 -0.13 -10.22 13.03
CA ILE A 415 1.26 -10.57 13.28
C ILE A 415 2.10 -9.52 12.57
N GLU A 416 2.86 -8.74 13.32
CA GLU A 416 3.89 -7.89 12.73
C GLU A 416 5.26 -8.44 13.03
N HIS A 417 6.14 -8.42 12.04
CA HIS A 417 7.55 -8.68 12.27
C HIS A 417 8.43 -7.73 11.49
N PHE A 418 9.58 -7.42 12.07
CA PHE A 418 10.51 -6.43 11.53
C PHE A 418 11.91 -6.61 12.11
N GLY A 419 12.87 -6.01 11.42
CA GLY A 419 14.28 -5.97 11.77
C GLY A 419 14.70 -4.71 12.51
N ALA A 420 16.01 -4.62 12.78
CA ALA A 420 16.60 -3.44 13.41
C ALA A 420 16.53 -2.20 12.50
N ALA A 421 16.62 -2.41 11.17
CA ALA A 421 16.50 -1.32 10.20
C ALA A 421 15.14 -0.59 10.29
N GLU A 422 14.05 -1.29 10.59
CA GLU A 422 12.74 -0.65 10.69
C GLU A 422 12.65 0.28 11.89
N ILE A 423 13.18 -0.16 13.04
CA ILE A 423 13.18 0.62 14.29
C ILE A 423 13.98 1.90 14.13
N TRP A 424 15.22 1.80 13.64
CA TRP A 424 16.15 2.91 13.60
C TRP A 424 16.08 3.74 12.32
N GLY A 425 15.80 3.10 11.18
CA GLY A 425 15.83 3.72 9.85
C GLY A 425 14.45 4.03 9.26
N LEU A 426 13.41 3.24 9.58
CA LEU A 426 12.07 3.42 9.01
C LEU A 426 11.03 3.99 9.99
N LYS A 427 11.50 4.67 11.04
CA LYS A 427 10.65 5.38 12.02
C LYS A 427 9.57 4.48 12.66
N LEU A 428 9.89 3.20 12.89
CA LEU A 428 9.00 2.30 13.62
C LEU A 428 9.06 2.52 15.15
N GLY A 429 10.15 3.08 15.70
CA GLY A 429 10.28 3.35 17.14
C GLY A 429 9.08 4.09 17.79
N PRO A 430 8.51 5.15 17.18
CA PRO A 430 7.31 5.83 17.68
C PRO A 430 6.08 4.93 17.86
N GLU A 431 6.00 3.80 17.18
CA GLU A 431 4.93 2.83 17.42
C GLU A 431 4.98 2.25 18.84
N TRP A 432 6.17 2.18 19.42
CA TRP A 432 6.40 1.53 20.71
C TRP A 432 6.24 2.48 21.88
N VAL A 433 6.64 3.74 21.70
CA VAL A 433 6.80 4.69 22.80
C VAL A 433 6.12 6.04 22.52
N GLY A 434 5.40 6.14 21.40
CA GLY A 434 4.76 7.37 20.95
C GLY A 434 5.77 8.44 20.52
N THR A 435 5.31 9.69 20.54
CA THR A 435 6.14 10.87 20.23
C THR A 435 6.80 11.48 21.46
N ASP A 436 6.42 11.03 22.66
CA ASP A 436 7.07 11.35 23.93
C ASP A 436 7.55 10.04 24.57
N PRO A 437 8.82 9.64 24.38
CA PRO A 437 9.31 8.28 24.67
C PRO A 437 9.59 8.05 26.16
N LYS A 438 8.60 8.34 27.02
CA LYS A 438 8.66 8.18 28.47
C LYS A 438 8.01 6.90 28.97
N SER A 439 7.16 6.28 28.15
CA SER A 439 6.41 5.08 28.50
C SER A 439 6.15 4.24 27.26
N ASP A 440 6.12 2.93 27.43
CA ASP A 440 5.73 2.00 26.38
C ASP A 440 4.22 2.06 26.12
N ILE A 441 3.84 1.99 24.85
CA ILE A 441 2.46 1.82 24.38
C ILE A 441 2.13 0.33 24.49
N PRO A 442 1.04 -0.05 25.19
CA PRO A 442 0.64 -1.44 25.30
C PRO A 442 0.26 -2.01 23.93
N LEU A 443 0.57 -3.29 23.72
CA LEU A 443 0.12 -4.03 22.55
C LEU A 443 -1.34 -4.50 22.74
N PRO A 444 -2.25 -4.23 21.77
CA PRO A 444 -3.60 -4.80 21.80
C PRO A 444 -3.58 -6.34 21.78
N GLU A 445 -4.60 -6.97 22.36
CA GLU A 445 -4.68 -8.44 22.50
C GLU A 445 -4.67 -9.20 21.17
N ASN A 446 -5.18 -8.57 20.09
CA ASN A 446 -5.18 -9.13 18.75
C ASN A 446 -3.87 -8.91 17.98
N VAL A 447 -2.85 -8.28 18.58
CA VAL A 447 -1.56 -8.00 17.96
C VAL A 447 -0.46 -8.87 18.57
N ARG A 448 0.39 -9.44 17.72
CA ARG A 448 1.65 -10.11 18.10
C ARG A 448 2.79 -9.46 17.34
N ARG A 449 3.84 -9.10 18.09
CA ARG A 449 5.02 -8.39 17.59
C ARG A 449 6.26 -9.26 17.70
N TYR A 450 6.98 -9.42 16.61
CA TYR A 450 8.24 -10.17 16.56
C TYR A 450 9.37 -9.27 16.06
N TYR A 451 10.34 -8.99 16.94
CA TYR A 451 11.54 -8.23 16.61
C TYR A 451 12.70 -9.17 16.29
N ILE A 452 13.31 -8.98 15.11
CA ILE A 452 14.45 -9.76 14.64
C ILE A 452 15.71 -8.88 14.67
N PRO A 453 16.51 -8.90 15.76
CA PRO A 453 17.63 -7.98 15.92
C PRO A 453 18.70 -8.18 14.85
N SER A 454 19.52 -7.14 14.65
CA SER A 454 20.72 -7.18 13.78
C SER A 454 20.46 -7.51 12.30
N THR A 455 19.23 -7.30 11.82
CA THR A 455 18.87 -7.47 10.40
C THR A 455 18.71 -6.12 9.69
N GLN A 456 19.08 -6.10 8.41
CA GLN A 456 18.87 -4.97 7.51
C GLN A 456 17.44 -5.03 6.91
N HIS A 457 17.02 -3.98 6.18
CA HIS A 457 15.69 -3.92 5.55
C HIS A 457 15.47 -5.05 4.54
N GLY A 458 14.55 -5.97 4.83
CA GLY A 458 14.34 -7.19 4.02
C GLY A 458 15.20 -8.38 4.44
N GLY A 459 15.92 -8.29 5.56
CA GLY A 459 16.58 -9.43 6.19
C GLY A 459 17.89 -9.84 5.51
N GLY A 460 18.05 -11.11 5.18
CA GLY A 460 19.22 -11.63 4.47
C GLY A 460 18.99 -13.10 4.17
N ASN A 461 19.91 -13.76 3.48
CA ASN A 461 19.81 -15.19 3.13
C ASN A 461 19.79 -16.14 4.34
N GLY A 462 19.75 -15.60 5.57
CA GLY A 462 20.00 -16.35 6.79
C GLY A 462 21.45 -16.84 6.87
N GLY A 463 21.77 -17.50 7.97
CA GLY A 463 23.12 -18.00 8.24
C GLY A 463 23.99 -17.01 9.02
N PHE A 464 24.44 -17.45 10.18
CA PHE A 464 25.55 -16.85 10.89
C PHE A 464 26.64 -17.93 10.97
N SER A 465 27.82 -17.66 10.43
CA SER A 465 28.96 -18.53 10.73
C SER A 465 29.55 -18.08 12.05
N VAL A 466 29.38 -18.87 13.10
CA VAL A 466 30.14 -18.72 14.36
C VAL A 466 31.60 -19.14 14.18
N THR A 467 31.94 -19.75 13.04
CA THR A 467 33.27 -20.24 12.71
C THR A 467 33.86 -19.35 11.61
N PRO A 468 34.72 -18.37 11.94
CA PRO A 468 35.38 -17.58 10.91
C PRO A 468 36.29 -18.48 10.05
N LEU A 469 36.32 -18.26 8.73
CA LEU A 469 37.16 -19.03 7.79
C LEU A 469 38.67 -18.89 8.07
N ALA A 470 39.06 -17.83 8.77
CA ALA A 470 40.35 -17.69 9.44
C ALA A 470 40.17 -16.74 10.64
N ALA A 471 40.79 -17.07 11.78
CA ALA A 471 40.79 -16.15 12.92
C ALA A 471 41.64 -14.90 12.60
N PRO A 472 41.24 -13.70 13.04
CA PRO A 472 42.00 -12.48 12.77
C PRO A 472 43.40 -12.54 13.40
N SER A 473 44.42 -12.28 12.59
CA SER A 473 45.82 -12.10 13.02
C SER A 473 45.99 -10.72 13.67
N CYS A 474 46.28 -10.67 14.98
CA CYS A 474 46.67 -9.42 15.64
C CYS A 474 48.16 -9.13 15.27
N PRO A 475 48.52 -7.93 14.79
CA PRO A 475 49.81 -7.65 14.15
C PRO A 475 51.00 -7.48 15.12
N SER A 476 51.04 -8.20 16.23
CA SER A 476 52.06 -8.03 17.28
C SER A 476 52.40 -9.36 17.96
N ALA A 477 53.70 -9.64 18.13
CA ALA A 477 54.25 -10.89 18.66
C ALA A 477 53.84 -11.23 20.11
N GLY A 478 53.07 -10.37 20.79
CA GLY A 478 52.57 -10.58 22.14
C GLY A 478 51.07 -10.92 22.24
N TYR A 479 50.35 -11.01 21.13
CA TYR A 479 48.91 -11.29 21.12
C TYR A 479 48.64 -12.53 20.28
N GLY A 480 48.11 -13.59 20.90
CA GLY A 480 47.72 -14.82 20.21
C GLY A 480 46.57 -14.62 19.23
N VAL A 481 45.98 -15.73 18.78
CA VAL A 481 44.83 -15.73 17.87
C VAL A 481 43.63 -15.04 18.54
N GLY A 482 43.08 -13.99 17.90
CA GLY A 482 41.91 -13.28 18.43
C GLY A 482 40.66 -14.15 18.38
N THR A 483 39.97 -14.30 19.51
CA THR A 483 38.64 -14.93 19.58
C THR A 483 37.55 -13.86 19.57
N PHE A 484 36.55 -14.00 18.71
CA PHE A 484 35.37 -13.15 18.76
C PHE A 484 34.51 -13.53 19.98
N ALA A 485 33.98 -12.53 20.69
CA ALA A 485 32.95 -12.79 21.69
C ALA A 485 31.72 -13.40 20.99
N GLY A 486 31.08 -14.39 21.63
CA GLY A 486 29.91 -15.11 21.10
C GLY A 486 28.65 -14.23 21.01
N ASN A 487 28.66 -13.22 20.15
CA ASN A 487 27.51 -12.36 19.86
C ASN A 487 27.26 -12.35 18.33
N PRO A 488 26.04 -12.70 17.87
CA PRO A 488 25.72 -12.84 16.45
C PRO A 488 25.52 -11.46 15.80
N VAL A 489 26.61 -10.84 15.34
CA VAL A 489 26.54 -9.74 14.36
C VAL A 489 27.62 -9.99 13.30
N PRO A 490 27.30 -9.85 12.00
CA PRO A 490 28.22 -10.18 10.91
C PRO A 490 29.55 -9.42 10.98
N HIS A 491 30.65 -10.14 10.74
CA HIS A 491 32.01 -9.60 10.66
C HIS A 491 32.26 -8.71 9.43
N THR A 492 31.35 -8.71 8.44
CA THR A 492 31.56 -8.09 7.12
C THR A 492 31.03 -6.66 6.97
N GLY A 493 30.59 -5.98 8.04
CA GLY A 493 29.90 -4.68 7.90
C GLY A 493 30.40 -3.49 8.71
N TRP A 494 31.44 -3.60 9.55
CA TRP A 494 31.83 -2.51 10.44
C TRP A 494 33.36 -2.44 10.65
N GLY A 495 34.03 -1.49 9.98
CA GLY A 495 35.48 -1.26 10.09
C GLY A 495 35.97 -0.85 11.49
N SER A 496 35.07 -0.62 12.45
CA SER A 496 35.36 -0.07 13.78
C SER A 496 35.51 -1.12 14.92
N ARG A 497 35.38 -2.43 14.65
CA ARG A 497 35.51 -3.48 15.71
C ARG A 497 36.84 -4.23 15.78
N ALA A 498 37.71 -4.18 14.77
CA ALA A 498 39.03 -4.82 14.83
C ALA A 498 39.86 -4.34 16.04
N PHE A 499 39.72 -3.07 16.43
CA PHE A 499 40.40 -2.48 17.58
C PHE A 499 39.94 -3.00 18.97
N ARG A 500 38.73 -3.56 19.10
CA ARG A 500 38.22 -4.06 20.40
C ARG A 500 38.68 -5.49 20.71
N ALA A 501 38.86 -6.35 19.70
CA ALA A 501 39.26 -7.74 19.91
C ALA A 501 40.67 -7.87 20.49
N CYS A 502 41.65 -7.10 20.00
CA CYS A 502 43.02 -7.17 20.52
C CYS A 502 43.18 -6.49 21.90
N ARG A 503 42.18 -5.76 22.44
CA ARG A 503 42.22 -5.13 23.77
C ARG A 503 41.77 -6.05 24.92
N ALA A 504 40.92 -7.04 24.65
CA ALA A 504 40.36 -7.94 25.66
C ALA A 504 41.35 -9.02 26.15
N GLY A 505 42.52 -9.14 25.53
CA GLY A 505 43.58 -10.07 25.93
C GLY A 505 44.41 -9.63 27.15
N ARG A 506 44.23 -8.41 27.68
CA ARG A 506 44.84 -8.02 28.97
C ARG A 506 43.90 -8.40 30.12
N ARG A 507 44.14 -9.57 30.73
CA ARG A 507 43.82 -9.71 32.16
C ARG A 507 44.85 -8.89 32.94
N PRO A 508 44.45 -8.01 33.87
CA PRO A 508 45.41 -7.44 34.81
C PRO A 508 45.98 -8.59 35.66
N ALA A 509 47.30 -8.56 35.89
CA ALA A 509 47.94 -9.35 36.92
C ALA A 509 47.56 -8.81 38.31
#